data_AF-U6RHJ9-F1
#
_entry.id   AF-U6RHJ9-F1
#
_cell.length_a   1.000
_cell.length_b   1.000
_cell.length_c   1.000
_cell.angle_alpha   90.00
_cell.angle_beta   90.00
_cell.angle_gamma   90.00
#
_symmetry.space_group_name_H-M   'P 1'
#
loop_
_entity.id
_entity.type
_entity.pdbx_description
1 polymer ?
#
loop_
_entity_poly.entity_id
_entity_poly.type
_entity_poly.pdbx_seq_one_letter_code
_entity_poly.pdbx_strand_id
1 'polypeptide(L)'
;MRAKQVFNYLSKCNRRIKELAKANREGYFSIWFDYISAFVSHGCLIDHYVDGRFYMYRRNVRKRIMTYRRLCEFIRICNKPEEVKLLNNKTEFNRKFSKWISRKWLHSTEMSRNQFENLYNHCDRLIVKPLDKCEGKGIYALDLKHTEEECNQVYEEF
;
A
#
# COMPACT_ATOMS: atom_id res chain seq x y z
N MET A 1 4.25 3.22 16.51
CA MET A 1 5.11 3.05 15.31
C MET A 1 6.46 2.56 15.80
N ARG A 2 6.95 1.40 15.35
CA ARG A 2 8.18 0.80 15.91
C ARG A 2 9.38 1.69 15.56
N ALA A 3 10.31 1.97 16.48
CA ALA A 3 11.46 2.88 16.25
C ALA A 3 12.22 2.59 14.94
N LYS A 4 12.36 1.30 14.60
CA LYS A 4 12.93 0.83 13.33
C LYS A 4 12.22 1.38 12.08
N GLN A 5 10.90 1.49 12.11
CA GLN A 5 10.12 2.02 10.98
C GLN A 5 10.37 3.52 10.77
N VAL A 6 10.48 4.28 11.86
CA VAL A 6 10.79 5.71 11.83
C VAL A 6 12.18 5.92 11.27
N PHE A 7 13.17 5.18 11.78
CA PHE A 7 14.54 5.24 11.29
C PHE A 7 14.63 4.91 9.80
N ASN A 8 13.97 3.84 9.36
CA ASN A 8 13.91 3.46 7.95
C ASN A 8 13.28 4.57 7.09
N TYR A 9 12.22 5.21 7.57
CA TYR A 9 11.57 6.31 6.86
C TYR A 9 12.46 7.56 6.79
N LEU A 10 13.15 7.93 7.87
CA LEU A 10 14.09 9.05 7.90
C LEU A 10 15.28 8.79 6.96
N SER A 11 15.80 7.56 6.94
CA SER A 11 16.84 7.14 5.99
C SER A 11 16.36 7.27 4.54
N LYS A 12 15.12 6.86 4.25
CA LYS A 12 14.48 7.09 2.94
C LYS A 12 14.40 8.59 2.61
N CYS A 13 13.98 9.43 3.55
CA CYS A 13 13.89 10.89 3.35
C CYS A 13 15.26 11.48 3.00
N ASN A 14 16.29 11.12 3.77
CA ASN A 14 17.66 11.55 3.53
C ASN A 14 18.16 11.19 2.15
N ARG A 15 18.00 9.93 1.74
CA ARG A 15 18.41 9.46 0.41
C ARG A 15 17.73 10.28 -0.69
N ARG A 16 16.40 10.43 -0.61
CA ARG A 16 15.58 11.10 -1.62
C ARG A 16 15.87 12.61 -1.71
N ILE A 17 16.12 13.27 -0.57
CA ILE A 17 16.51 14.68 -0.54
C ILE A 17 17.93 14.88 -1.09
N LYS A 18 18.88 13.98 -0.80
CA LYS A 18 20.22 14.02 -1.41
C LYS A 18 20.15 13.89 -2.93
N GLU A 19 19.37 12.93 -3.43
CA GLU A 19 19.13 12.75 -4.86
C GLU A 19 18.53 14.00 -5.49
N LEU A 20 17.51 14.59 -4.86
CA LEU A 20 16.85 15.81 -5.34
C LEU A 20 17.80 17.02 -5.35
N ALA A 21 18.55 17.23 -4.27
CA ALA A 21 19.50 18.33 -4.15
C ALA A 21 20.58 18.27 -5.23
N LYS A 22 21.11 17.06 -5.50
CA LYS A 22 22.07 16.82 -6.57
C LYS A 22 21.46 17.09 -7.95
N ALA A 23 20.24 16.62 -8.18
CA ALA A 23 19.55 16.78 -9.47
C ALA A 23 19.24 18.26 -9.79
N ASN A 24 18.79 19.04 -8.80
CA ASN A 24 18.39 20.43 -8.99
C ASN A 24 19.51 21.44 -8.76
N ARG A 25 20.71 20.99 -8.35
CA ARG A 25 21.83 21.86 -7.87
C ARG A 25 21.39 22.82 -6.76
N GLU A 26 20.52 22.33 -5.89
CA GLU A 26 19.97 23.09 -4.76
C GLU A 26 20.68 22.73 -3.44
N GLY A 27 20.58 23.62 -2.46
CA GLY A 27 21.14 23.38 -1.13
C GLY A 27 20.42 22.25 -0.40
N TYR A 28 21.15 21.18 -0.09
CA TYR A 28 20.64 20.01 0.65
C TYR A 28 19.88 20.38 1.94
N PHE A 29 20.43 21.29 2.74
CA PHE A 29 19.78 21.74 3.98
C PHE A 29 18.52 22.57 3.72
N SER A 30 18.52 23.41 2.67
CA SER A 30 17.35 24.19 2.27
C SER A 30 16.16 23.30 1.91
N ILE A 31 16.42 22.23 1.13
CA ILE A 31 15.39 21.25 0.77
C ILE A 31 14.87 20.53 2.02
N TRP A 32 15.74 20.18 2.96
CA TRP A 32 15.31 19.57 4.23
C TRP A 32 14.41 20.48 5.05
N PHE A 33 14.75 21.76 5.19
CA PHE A 33 13.92 22.72 5.90
C PHE A 33 12.55 22.90 5.22
N ASP A 34 12.52 23.01 3.89
CA ASP A 34 11.26 23.09 3.15
C ASP A 34 10.43 21.81 3.29
N TYR A 35 11.05 20.63 3.20
CA TYR A 35 10.38 19.35 3.41
C TYR A 35 9.78 19.23 4.82
N ILE A 36 10.52 19.59 5.87
CA ILE A 36 10.01 19.57 7.25
C ILE A 36 8.79 20.51 7.38
N SER A 37 8.89 21.73 6.84
CA SER A 37 7.79 22.68 6.81
C SER A 37 6.57 22.12 6.06
N ALA A 38 6.79 21.47 4.92
CA ALA A 38 5.75 20.82 4.11
C ALA A 38 5.11 19.63 4.83
N PHE A 39 5.90 18.80 5.50
CA PHE A 39 5.43 17.67 6.29
C PHE A 39 4.55 18.15 7.47
N VAL A 40 5.01 19.14 8.23
CA VAL A 40 4.27 19.68 9.38
C VAL A 40 2.99 20.39 8.92
N SER A 41 3.11 21.35 8.00
CA SER A 41 2.00 22.21 7.58
C SER A 41 0.97 21.50 6.71
N HIS A 42 1.42 20.58 5.85
CA HIS A 42 0.56 19.96 4.84
C HIS A 42 0.43 18.44 4.98
N GLY A 43 1.21 17.77 5.84
CA GLY A 43 1.22 16.31 5.91
C GLY A 43 1.76 15.68 4.63
N CYS A 44 2.71 16.36 3.98
CA CYS A 44 3.35 15.92 2.76
C CYS A 44 4.37 14.81 3.06
N LEU A 45 4.10 13.59 2.61
CA LEU A 45 5.09 12.51 2.66
C LEU A 45 6.23 12.77 1.67
N ILE A 46 7.36 12.08 1.86
CA ILE A 46 8.55 12.27 1.01
C ILE A 46 8.26 11.97 -0.47
N ASP A 47 7.42 10.98 -0.75
CA ASP A 47 7.09 10.61 -2.14
C ASP A 47 6.24 11.70 -2.81
N HIS A 48 5.30 12.31 -2.07
CA HIS A 48 4.58 13.49 -2.56
C HIS A 48 5.53 14.66 -2.78
N TYR A 49 6.50 14.82 -1.86
CA TYR A 49 7.45 15.90 -1.93
C TYR A 49 8.32 15.82 -3.18
N VAL A 50 8.91 14.65 -3.44
CA VAL A 50 9.84 14.44 -4.54
C VAL A 50 9.11 14.05 -5.84
N ASP A 51 8.36 12.95 -5.87
CA ASP A 51 7.71 12.44 -7.10
C ASP A 51 6.54 13.35 -7.51
N GLY A 52 5.75 13.80 -6.54
CA GLY A 52 4.68 14.78 -6.75
C GLY A 52 5.19 16.22 -6.94
N ARG A 53 6.51 16.43 -6.88
CA ARG A 53 7.18 17.74 -7.02
C ARG A 53 6.59 18.82 -6.11
N PHE A 54 6.17 18.45 -4.90
CA PHE A 54 5.54 19.38 -3.96
C PHE A 54 6.41 20.62 -3.70
N TYR A 55 7.74 20.45 -3.71
CA TYR A 55 8.72 21.51 -3.51
C TYR A 55 8.60 22.65 -4.53
N MET A 56 8.17 22.37 -5.76
CA MET A 56 8.03 23.38 -6.82
C MET A 56 6.85 24.34 -6.59
N TYR A 57 5.87 23.96 -5.78
CA TYR A 57 4.64 24.73 -5.63
C TYR A 57 4.78 25.82 -4.57
N ARG A 58 4.18 26.98 -4.84
CA ARG A 58 4.03 28.05 -3.85
C ARG A 58 3.05 27.66 -2.74
N ARG A 59 3.14 28.34 -1.59
CA ARG A 59 2.32 28.06 -0.38
C ARG A 59 0.81 28.02 -0.64
N ASN A 60 0.30 28.90 -1.50
CA ASN A 60 -1.13 28.94 -1.88
C ASN A 60 -1.58 27.68 -2.62
N VAL A 61 -0.75 27.16 -3.54
CA VAL A 61 -1.04 25.93 -4.28
C VAL A 61 -0.85 24.71 -3.38
N ARG A 62 0.23 24.66 -2.57
CA ARG A 62 0.46 23.59 -1.58
C ARG A 62 -0.74 23.41 -0.63
N LYS A 63 -1.43 24.50 -0.29
CA LYS A 63 -2.66 24.43 0.54
C LYS A 63 -3.81 23.66 -0.13
N ARG A 64 -3.87 23.59 -1.46
CA ARG A 64 -4.94 22.97 -2.26
C ARG A 64 -4.61 21.54 -2.73
N ILE A 65 -3.34 21.11 -2.64
CA ILE A 65 -2.92 19.76 -3.03
C ILE A 65 -3.42 18.72 -2.02
N MET A 66 -3.99 17.61 -2.52
CA MET A 66 -4.38 16.48 -1.67
C MET A 66 -3.16 15.70 -1.22
N THR A 67 -2.74 15.89 0.03
CA THR A 67 -1.66 15.10 0.66
C THR A 67 -2.21 13.87 1.35
N TYR A 68 -1.36 12.93 1.74
CA TYR A 68 -1.81 11.68 2.37
C TYR A 68 -2.57 11.94 3.68
N ARG A 69 -2.07 12.86 4.52
CA ARG A 69 -2.77 13.27 5.74
C ARG A 69 -4.17 13.82 5.46
N ARG A 70 -4.30 14.67 4.43
CA ARG A 70 -5.59 15.24 4.01
C ARG A 70 -6.52 14.20 3.42
N LEU A 71 -5.98 13.24 2.66
CA LEU A 71 -6.75 12.10 2.16
C LEU A 71 -7.29 11.25 3.32
N CYS A 72 -6.48 10.92 4.31
CA CYS A 72 -6.94 10.19 5.50
C CYS A 72 -8.02 10.96 6.26
N GLU A 73 -7.86 12.28 6.38
CA GLU A 73 -8.87 13.14 7.00
C GLU A 73 -10.18 13.17 6.19
N PHE A 74 -10.09 13.30 4.87
CA PHE A 74 -11.23 13.27 3.96
C PHE A 74 -11.98 11.93 4.05
N ILE A 75 -11.26 10.80 4.00
CA ILE A 75 -11.84 9.47 4.18
C ILE A 75 -12.58 9.39 5.51
N ARG A 76 -11.99 9.89 6.59
CA ARG A 76 -12.60 9.90 7.93
C ARG A 76 -13.86 10.78 8.01
N ILE A 77 -13.89 11.92 7.33
CA ILE A 77 -15.05 12.83 7.33
C ILE A 77 -16.19 12.25 6.49
N CYS A 78 -15.87 11.68 5.34
CA CYS A 78 -16.88 11.25 4.36
C CYS A 78 -17.38 9.82 4.57
N ASN A 79 -16.76 9.03 5.47
CA ASN A 79 -17.12 7.63 5.66
C ASN A 79 -17.35 7.31 7.14
N LYS A 80 -18.27 6.39 7.41
CA LYS A 80 -18.47 5.86 8.76
C LYS A 80 -17.28 4.98 9.16
N PRO A 81 -16.74 5.10 10.39
CA PRO A 81 -15.55 4.35 10.81
C PRO A 81 -15.67 2.83 10.66
N GLU A 82 -16.85 2.27 10.91
CA GLU A 82 -17.16 0.84 10.76
C GLU A 82 -17.07 0.37 9.30
N GLU A 83 -17.56 1.17 8.35
CA GLU A 83 -17.43 0.86 6.93
C GLU A 83 -15.97 0.98 6.47
N VAL A 84 -15.21 1.94 7.00
CA VAL A 84 -13.76 2.05 6.70
C VAL A 84 -12.98 0.82 7.16
N LYS A 85 -13.30 0.27 8.35
CA LYS A 85 -12.64 -0.95 8.85
C LYS A 85 -12.92 -2.14 7.94
N LEU A 86 -14.19 -2.35 7.62
CA LEU A 86 -14.66 -3.38 6.70
C LEU A 86 -14.00 -3.28 5.32
N LEU A 87 -13.95 -2.08 4.73
CA LEU A 87 -13.38 -1.86 3.40
C LEU A 87 -11.86 -2.07 3.37
N ASN A 88 -11.16 -1.83 4.48
CA ASN A 88 -9.72 -2.07 4.60
C ASN A 88 -9.36 -3.53 4.87
N ASN A 89 -10.27 -4.31 5.45
CA ASN A 89 -10.07 -5.74 5.67
C ASN A 89 -10.47 -6.51 4.41
N LYS A 90 -9.46 -6.97 3.65
CA LYS A 90 -9.65 -7.69 2.38
C LYS A 90 -10.57 -8.91 2.51
N THR A 91 -10.48 -9.62 3.63
CA THR A 91 -11.27 -10.82 3.90
C THR A 91 -12.72 -10.46 4.20
N GLU A 92 -12.96 -9.50 5.11
CA GLU A 92 -14.33 -9.04 5.43
C GLU A 92 -15.02 -8.40 4.23
N PHE A 93 -14.28 -7.59 3.46
CA PHE A 93 -14.75 -7.03 2.19
C PHE A 93 -15.22 -8.15 1.26
N ASN A 94 -14.37 -9.15 0.99
CA ASN A 94 -14.74 -10.20 0.06
C ASN A 94 -15.92 -11.06 0.56
N ARG A 95 -16.05 -11.26 1.88
CA ARG A 95 -17.22 -11.95 2.47
C ARG A 95 -18.49 -11.14 2.28
N LYS A 96 -18.50 -9.87 2.70
CA LYS A 96 -19.69 -8.99 2.63
C LYS A 96 -20.13 -8.75 1.19
N PHE A 97 -19.18 -8.62 0.27
CA PHE A 97 -19.46 -8.32 -1.14
C PHE A 97 -19.37 -9.54 -2.08
N SER A 98 -19.38 -10.76 -1.52
CA SER A 98 -19.25 -12.02 -2.27
C SER A 98 -20.21 -12.13 -3.47
N LYS A 99 -21.46 -11.66 -3.33
CA LYS A 99 -22.47 -11.65 -4.41
C LYS A 99 -22.02 -10.86 -5.65
N TRP A 100 -21.19 -9.83 -5.48
CA TRP A 100 -20.72 -8.96 -6.56
C TRP A 100 -19.29 -9.28 -7.01
N ILE A 101 -18.60 -10.20 -6.32
CA ILE A 101 -17.23 -10.59 -6.64
C ILE A 101 -17.29 -11.85 -7.49
N SER A 102 -16.97 -11.70 -8.78
CA SER A 102 -16.95 -12.81 -9.74
C SER A 102 -15.74 -13.73 -9.60
N ARG A 103 -14.66 -13.25 -8.98
CA ARG A 103 -13.42 -14.03 -8.81
C ARG A 103 -13.52 -14.95 -7.61
N LYS A 104 -13.14 -16.21 -7.80
CA LYS A 104 -12.91 -17.15 -6.68
C LYS A 104 -11.75 -16.64 -5.82
N TRP A 105 -11.85 -16.83 -4.52
CA TRP A 105 -10.85 -16.39 -3.55
C TRP A 105 -10.93 -17.25 -2.28
N LEU A 106 -9.83 -17.34 -1.54
CA LEU A 106 -9.74 -17.97 -0.24
C LEU A 106 -8.89 -17.13 0.71
N HIS A 107 -9.06 -17.36 2.00
CA HIS A 107 -8.18 -16.83 3.04
C HIS A 107 -7.28 -17.97 3.53
N SER A 108 -5.96 -17.87 3.32
CA SER A 108 -5.04 -18.98 3.52
C SER A 108 -5.10 -19.57 4.93
N THR A 109 -5.19 -18.74 5.96
CA THR A 109 -5.20 -19.21 7.35
C THR A 109 -6.52 -19.85 7.78
N GLU A 110 -7.55 -19.83 6.94
CA GLU A 110 -8.88 -20.36 7.23
C GLU A 110 -9.37 -21.38 6.20
N MET A 111 -8.57 -21.69 5.17
CA MET A 111 -8.97 -22.61 4.12
C MET A 111 -8.71 -24.07 4.52
N SER A 112 -9.61 -24.97 4.12
CA SER A 112 -9.31 -26.40 4.15
C SER A 112 -8.56 -26.82 2.89
N ARG A 113 -7.89 -27.96 2.96
CA ARG A 113 -7.22 -28.57 1.81
C ARG A 113 -8.16 -28.74 0.62
N ASN A 114 -9.36 -29.28 0.85
CA ASN A 114 -10.35 -29.48 -0.22
C ASN A 114 -10.81 -28.15 -0.84
N GLN A 115 -10.92 -27.09 -0.04
CA GLN A 115 -11.28 -25.76 -0.56
C GLN A 115 -10.17 -25.23 -1.47
N PHE A 116 -8.91 -25.37 -1.05
CA PHE A 116 -7.75 -24.98 -1.84
C PHE A 116 -7.67 -25.75 -3.15
N GLU A 117 -7.77 -27.08 -3.13
CA GLU A 117 -7.76 -27.94 -4.33
C GLU A 117 -8.87 -27.54 -5.30
N ASN A 118 -10.07 -27.24 -4.79
CA ASN A 118 -11.16 -26.75 -5.62
C ASN A 118 -10.86 -25.38 -6.25
N LEU A 119 -10.16 -24.48 -5.56
CA LEU A 119 -9.73 -23.20 -6.15
C LEU A 119 -8.65 -23.44 -7.22
N TYR A 120 -7.63 -24.22 -6.89
CA TYR A 120 -6.49 -24.55 -7.74
C TYR A 120 -6.93 -25.17 -9.07
N ASN A 121 -7.78 -26.20 -9.02
CA ASN A 121 -8.26 -26.91 -10.22
C ASN A 121 -9.20 -26.07 -11.12
N HIS A 122 -9.65 -24.90 -10.68
CA HIS A 122 -10.56 -24.04 -11.43
C HIS A 122 -9.94 -22.70 -11.86
N CYS A 123 -8.64 -22.50 -11.65
CA CYS A 123 -7.96 -21.26 -11.98
C CYS A 123 -6.60 -21.59 -12.60
N ASP A 124 -6.25 -20.95 -13.73
CA ASP A 124 -4.91 -21.12 -14.32
C ASP A 124 -3.84 -20.33 -13.58
N ARG A 125 -4.26 -19.35 -12.77
CA ARG A 125 -3.38 -18.42 -12.06
C ARG A 125 -3.97 -18.01 -10.72
N LEU A 126 -3.14 -18.02 -9.68
CA LEU A 126 -3.48 -17.47 -8.36
C LEU A 126 -2.81 -16.11 -8.17
N ILE A 127 -3.53 -15.17 -7.57
CA ILE A 127 -2.98 -13.88 -7.15
C ILE A 127 -2.89 -13.87 -5.63
N VAL A 128 -1.66 -13.93 -5.12
CA VAL A 128 -1.39 -13.94 -3.69
C VAL A 128 -1.32 -12.50 -3.20
N LYS A 129 -2.07 -12.18 -2.13
CA LYS A 129 -2.14 -10.82 -1.57
C LYS A 129 -1.99 -10.85 -0.05
N PRO A 130 -0.96 -10.20 0.52
CA PRO A 130 -0.87 -10.03 1.96
C PRO A 130 -1.98 -9.13 2.50
N LEU A 131 -2.48 -9.44 3.69
CA LEU A 131 -3.56 -8.66 4.33
C LEU A 131 -3.12 -7.25 4.73
N ASP A 132 -1.90 -7.11 5.23
CA ASP A 132 -1.42 -5.90 5.92
C ASP A 132 -0.65 -4.91 5.02
N LYS A 133 -0.56 -5.18 3.71
CA LYS A 133 0.13 -4.30 2.75
C LYS A 133 -0.83 -3.57 1.81
N CYS A 134 -0.33 -2.45 1.31
CA CYS A 134 -0.96 -1.56 0.33
C CYS A 134 -0.07 -1.39 -0.91
N GLU A 135 -0.63 -0.78 -1.97
CA GLU A 135 0.13 -0.35 -3.16
C GLU A 135 0.84 -1.49 -3.90
N GLY A 136 0.24 -2.68 -3.94
CA GLY A 136 0.81 -3.83 -4.63
C GLY A 136 2.00 -4.50 -3.93
N LYS A 137 2.44 -4.00 -2.77
CA LYS A 137 3.57 -4.57 -2.03
C LYS A 137 3.27 -6.00 -1.59
N GLY A 138 4.15 -6.92 -1.98
CA GLY A 138 4.04 -8.35 -1.66
C GLY A 138 2.97 -9.09 -2.46
N ILE A 139 2.39 -8.47 -3.49
CA ILE A 139 1.49 -9.16 -4.41
C ILE A 139 2.31 -9.86 -5.49
N TYR A 140 2.04 -11.13 -5.74
CA TYR A 140 2.59 -11.89 -6.84
C TYR A 140 1.54 -12.81 -7.44
N ALA A 141 1.84 -13.31 -8.65
CA ALA A 141 1.02 -14.28 -9.34
C ALA A 141 1.76 -15.61 -9.42
N LEU A 142 1.02 -16.70 -9.26
CA LEU A 142 1.48 -18.07 -9.48
C LEU A 142 0.73 -18.64 -10.68
N ASP A 143 1.47 -19.04 -11.72
CA ASP A 143 0.92 -19.79 -12.84
C ASP A 143 0.84 -21.27 -12.45
N LEU A 144 -0.35 -21.86 -12.59
CA LEU A 144 -0.62 -23.23 -12.13
C LEU A 144 -0.48 -24.21 -13.28
N LYS A 145 0.25 -25.30 -13.03
CA LYS A 145 0.49 -26.41 -13.96
C LYS A 145 -0.52 -27.54 -13.79
N HIS A 146 -1.35 -27.47 -12.75
CA HIS A 146 -2.39 -28.45 -12.46
C HIS A 146 -1.85 -29.87 -12.20
N THR A 147 -0.70 -29.99 -11.52
CA THR A 147 -0.20 -31.28 -10.99
C THR A 147 -0.47 -31.41 -9.50
N GLU A 148 -0.52 -32.65 -9.00
CA GLU A 148 -0.76 -32.95 -7.59
C GLU A 148 0.41 -32.50 -6.71
N GLU A 149 1.64 -32.69 -7.17
CA GLU A 149 2.86 -32.27 -6.46
C GLU A 149 2.91 -30.75 -6.28
N GLU A 150 2.59 -29.98 -7.31
CA GLU A 150 2.55 -28.51 -7.23
C GLU A 150 1.39 -28.05 -6.34
N CYS A 151 0.22 -28.70 -6.42
CA CYS A 151 -0.91 -28.40 -5.54
C CYS A 151 -0.53 -28.59 -4.06
N ASN A 152 0.17 -29.68 -3.73
CA ASN A 152 0.69 -29.93 -2.38
C ASN A 152 1.67 -28.83 -1.95
N GLN A 153 2.66 -28.52 -2.79
CA GLN A 153 3.69 -27.53 -2.49
C GLN A 153 3.11 -26.13 -2.24
N VAL A 154 2.19 -25.69 -3.10
CA VAL A 154 1.56 -24.37 -2.95
C VAL A 154 0.68 -24.33 -1.70
N TYR A 155 -0.04 -25.40 -1.38
CA TYR A 155 -0.84 -25.47 -0.16
C TYR A 155 0.02 -25.35 1.10
N GLU A 156 1.19 -25.99 1.14
CA GLU A 156 2.11 -25.92 2.29
C GLU A 156 2.79 -24.55 2.46
N GLU A 157 2.84 -23.72 1.42
CA GLU A 157 3.37 -22.35 1.50
C GLU A 157 2.44 -21.40 2.29
N PHE A 158 1.16 -21.74 2.45
CA PHE A 158 0.10 -20.81 2.87
C PHE A 158 -0.73 -21.28 4.07
#